data_AF-A0A6A2XDY1-F1
#
_entry.id   AF-A0A6A2XDY1-F1
#
_cell.length_a   1.000
_cell.length_b   1.000
_cell.length_c   1.000
_cell.angle_alpha   90.00
_cell.angle_beta   90.00
_cell.angle_gamma   90.00
#
_symmetry.space_group_name_H-M   'P 1'
#
loop_
_entity.id
_entity.type
_entity.pdbx_description
1 polymer ?
#
loop_
_entity_poly.entity_id
_entity_poly.type
_entity_poly.pdbx_seq_one_letter_code
_entity_poly.pdbx_strand_id
1 'polypeptide(L)' 'MTEQAGKFYEELQLMGLEPNVFTYNALIRGYSVSGNSNDAYAIYKQMMVGGCSPNRGTFAQLPNQS' A
#
# COMPACT_ATOMS: atom_id res chain seq x y z
N MET A 1 6.27 4.21 -13.06
CA MET A 1 6.32 4.65 -11.64
C MET A 1 5.74 3.60 -10.69
N THR A 2 4.72 2.83 -11.05
CA THR A 2 4.14 1.77 -10.20
C THR A 2 5.03 0.52 -10.07
N GLU A 3 5.87 0.23 -11.06
CA GLU A 3 6.83 -0.88 -10.99
C GLU A 3 7.88 -0.69 -9.87
N GLN A 4 8.31 0.56 -9.61
CA GLN A 4 9.22 0.85 -8.50
C GLN A 4 8.57 0.57 -7.14
N ALA A 5 7.28 0.86 -6.99
CA ALA A 5 6.55 0.63 -5.74
C ALA A 5 6.43 -0.87 -5.42
N GLY A 6 6.13 -1.69 -6.43
CA GLY A 6 6.10 -3.15 -6.28
C GLY A 6 7.47 -3.73 -5.91
N LYS A 7 8.54 -3.33 -6.61
CA LYS A 7 9.91 -3.79 -6.30
C LYS A 7 10.36 -3.40 -4.89
N PHE A 8 10.07 -2.18 -4.46
CA PHE A 8 10.42 -1.73 -3.11
C PHE A 8 9.68 -2.52 -2.02
N TYR A 9 8.43 -2.92 -2.29
CA TYR A 9 7.67 -3.80 -1.40
C TYR A 9 8.29 -5.20 -1.30
N GLU A 10 8.66 -5.80 -2.44
CA GLU A 10 9.33 -7.10 -2.49
C GLU A 10 10.70 -7.07 -1.77
N GLU A 11 11.49 -6.01 -1.97
CA GLU A 11 12.78 -5.83 -1.29
C GLU A 11 12.64 -5.72 0.24
N LEU A 12 11.63 -4.99 0.73
CA LEU A 12 11.35 -4.90 2.17
C LEU A 12 10.99 -6.25 2.78
N GLN A 13 10.18 -7.06 2.07
CA GLN A 13 9.86 -8.42 2.50
C GLN A 13 11.10 -9.32 2.53
N LEU A 14 11.96 -9.23 1.50
CA LEU A 14 13.20 -10.01 1.43
C LEU A 14 14.22 -9.65 2.52
N MET A 15 14.24 -8.40 2.97
CA MET A 15 15.09 -7.94 4.07
C MET A 15 14.56 -8.31 5.47
N GLY A 16 13.38 -8.94 5.57
CA GLY A 16 12.73 -9.23 6.85
C GLY A 16 12.26 -7.96 7.59
N LEU A 17 12.18 -6.83 6.89
CA LEU A 17 11.66 -5.58 7.45
C LEU A 17 10.15 -5.59 7.29
N GLU A 18 9.43 -5.79 8.41
CA GLU A 18 7.98 -5.73 8.42
C GLU A 18 7.49 -4.36 7.95
N PRO A 19 6.76 -4.27 6.82
CA PRO A 19 6.18 -3.02 6.36
C PRO A 19 5.22 -2.48 7.43
N ASN A 20 5.43 -1.23 7.84
CA ASN A 20 4.57 -0.57 8.81
C ASN A 20 3.49 0.28 8.13
N VAL A 21 2.67 0.95 8.94
CA VAL A 21 1.55 1.77 8.48
C VAL A 21 1.98 2.84 7.46
N PHE A 22 3.20 3.38 7.58
CA PHE A 22 3.71 4.40 6.67
C PHE A 22 4.10 3.81 5.32
N THR A 23 4.73 2.64 5.31
CA THR A 23 5.07 1.93 4.06
C THR A 23 3.81 1.60 3.26
N TYR A 24 2.80 1.02 3.91
CA TYR A 24 1.54 0.69 3.26
C TYR A 24 0.83 1.95 2.72
N ASN A 25 0.78 3.02 3.51
CA ASN A 25 0.19 4.29 3.10
C ASN A 25 0.92 4.89 1.88
N ALA A 26 2.25 4.82 1.83
CA ALA A 26 3.02 5.30 0.67
C ALA A 26 2.67 4.53 -0.61
N LEU A 27 2.56 3.19 -0.51
CA LEU A 27 2.19 2.32 -1.63
C LEU A 27 0.74 2.56 -2.09
N ILE A 28 -0.22 2.60 -1.16
CA ILE A 28 -1.64 2.87 -1.45
C ILE A 28 -1.79 4.21 -2.19
N ARG A 29 -1.12 5.26 -1.69
CA ARG A 29 -1.09 6.56 -2.38
C ARG A 29 -0.51 6.45 -3.77
N GLY A 30 0.62 5.78 -3.95
CA GLY A 30 1.28 5.61 -5.24
C GLY A 30 0.37 4.96 -6.29
N TYR A 31 -0.35 3.90 -5.91
CA TYR A 31 -1.32 3.24 -6.78
C TYR A 31 -2.57 4.10 -7.02
N SER A 32 -3.11 4.75 -5.98
CA SER A 32 -4.29 5.60 -6.12
C SER A 32 -4.06 6.80 -7.04
N VAL A 33 -2.91 7.48 -6.95
CA VAL A 33 -2.61 8.63 -7.84
C VAL A 33 -2.29 8.20 -9.27
N SER A 34 -1.92 6.93 -9.47
CA SER A 34 -1.66 6.37 -10.80
C SER A 34 -2.94 5.87 -11.49
N GLY A 35 -4.10 6.02 -10.85
CA GLY A 35 -5.39 5.50 -11.36
C GLY A 35 -5.57 3.99 -11.15
N ASN A 36 -4.59 3.32 -10.52
CA ASN A 36 -4.61 1.88 -10.27
C ASN A 36 -5.39 1.57 -9.00
N SER A 37 -6.70 1.79 -9.03
CA SER A 37 -7.55 1.63 -7.85
C SER A 37 -7.51 0.20 -7.29
N ASN A 38 -7.51 -0.80 -8.16
CA ASN A 38 -7.47 -2.21 -7.75
C ASN A 38 -6.19 -2.55 -6.96
N ASP A 39 -5.03 -2.05 -7.42
CA ASP A 39 -3.76 -2.28 -6.74
C ASP A 39 -3.73 -1.57 -5.38
N ALA A 40 -4.27 -0.35 -5.29
CA ALA A 40 -4.39 0.37 -4.02
C ALA A 40 -5.22 -0.42 -2.99
N TYR A 41 -6.34 -1.00 -3.42
CA TYR A 41 -7.14 -1.89 -2.56
C TYR A 41 -6.44 -3.22 -2.25
N ALA A 42 -5.62 -3.75 -3.15
CA ALA A 42 -4.83 -4.96 -2.89
C ALA A 42 -3.79 -4.73 -1.79
N ILE A 43 -3.07 -3.61 -1.85
CA ILE A 43 -2.12 -3.21 -0.80
C ILE A 43 -2.84 -2.99 0.54
N TYR A 44 -4.01 -2.35 0.54
CA TYR A 44 -4.82 -2.21 1.75
C TYR A 44 -5.21 -3.56 2.36
N LYS A 45 -5.57 -4.55 1.55
CA LYS A 45 -5.86 -5.91 2.04
C LYS A 45 -4.60 -6.59 2.60
N GLN A 46 -3.45 -6.44 1.94
CA GLN A 46 -2.19 -6.98 2.43
C GLN A 46 -1.78 -6.37 3.77
N MET A 47 -2.00 -5.07 3.96
CA MET A 47 -1.81 -4.38 5.23
C MET A 47 -2.56 -5.06 6.37
N MET A 48 -3.84 -5.37 6.15
CA MET A 48 -4.68 -6.05 7.13
C MET A 48 -4.23 -7.50 7.40
N VAL A 49 -3.89 -8.26 6.34
CA VAL A 49 -3.42 -9.64 6.46
C VAL A 49 -2.08 -9.71 7.20
N GLY A 50 -1.21 -8.73 6.99
CA GLY A 50 0.07 -8.60 7.68
C GLY A 50 -0.04 -8.06 9.11
N GLY A 51 -1.25 -7.93 9.67
CA GLY A 51 -1.46 -7.47 11.05
C GLY A 51 -1.22 -5.97 11.26
N CYS A 52 -1.09 -5.18 10.19
CA CYS A 52 -0.92 -3.75 10.28
C CYS A 52 -2.30 -3.05 10.26
N SER A 53 -2.63 -2.32 11.33
CA SER A 53 -3.93 -1.66 11.46
C SER A 53 -4.02 -0.40 10.59
N PRO A 54 -5.02 -0.29 9.70
CA PRO A 54 -5.30 0.94 8.94
C PRO A 54 -5.51 2.15 9.85
N ASN A 55 -5.07 3.32 9.40
CA ASN A 55 -5.32 4.57 10.11
C ASN A 55 -6.02 5.61 9.22
N ARG A 56 -6.29 6.79 9.79
CA ARG A 56 -6.93 7.90 9.06
C ARG A 56 -6.20 8.25 7.75
N GLY A 57 -4.87 8.15 7.74
CA GLY A 57 -4.05 8.35 6.53
C GLY A 57 -4.29 7.29 5.47
N THR A 58 -4.44 6.03 5.87
CA THR A 58 -4.76 4.92 4.97
C THR A 58 -6.06 5.16 4.22
N PHE A 59 -7.13 5.50 4.94
CA PHE A 59 -8.45 5.74 4.33
C PHE A 59 -8.48 6.98 3.43
N ALA A 60 -7.72 8.03 3.79
CA ALA A 60 -7.61 9.24 2.97
C ALA A 60 -6.91 9.00 1.62
N GLN A 61 -6.18 7.90 1.49
CA GLN A 61 -5.43 7.55 0.28
C GLN A 61 -6.12 6.49 -0.58
N LEU A 62 -7.23 5.91 -0.12
CA LEU A 62 -7.98 4.94 -0.90
C LEU A 62 -8.74 5.64 -2.03
N PRO A 63 -8.74 5.09 -3.25
CA PRO A 63 -9.53 5.64 -4.35
C PRO A 63 -11.02 5.53 -4.04
N ASN A 64 -11.76 6.63 -4.24
CA ASN A 64 -13.21 6.64 -4.09
C ASN A 64 -13.84 5.58 -4.99
N GLN A 65 -14.74 4.77 -4.45
CA GLN A 65 -15.57 3.85 -5.24
C GLN A 65 -16.65 4.70 -5.92
N SER A 66 -16.44 5.07 -7.18
CA SER A 66 -17.45 5.74 -8.02
C SER A 66 -18.24 4.73 -8.83
#